data_AF-F1YL05-F1
#
_entry.id   AF-F1YL05-F1
#
_cell.length_a   1.000
_cell.length_b   1.000
_cell.length_c   1.000
_cell.angle_alpha   90.00
_cell.angle_beta   90.00
_cell.angle_gamma   90.00
#
_symmetry.space_group_name_H-M   'P 1'
#
loop_
_entity.id
_entity.type
_entity.pdbx_description
1 polymer ?
#
loop_
_entity_poly.entity_id
_entity_poly.type
_entity_poly.pdbx_seq_one_letter_code
_entity_poly.pdbx_strand_id
1 'polypeptide(L)'
;MASRAIRTSGAMVSAAAVLALAVGCSDADAVSPEQQRAVDVTLTQADLPAGFHAAKLGKDELQQMTDQLVDSTKKAQVTPANCVAPGAMVKKIDTATVGVMAATNAEVAVSESVQFADDVDGGVDLRTARREVTGDCGTVHVAVTAGPVKGSDIDVTYSVLDLPRGRADDVLVVESRSRTVNGSKSGSMDLLVGNALVDGYLVTVQMSPIDGSGGLDRAAFADVFAKAVAKAAK
;
A
#
# COMPACT_ATOMS: atom_id res chain seq x y z
N MET A 1 18.53 -46.85 37.20
CA MET A 1 19.67 -46.83 36.26
C MET A 1 20.09 -45.37 36.11
N ALA A 2 20.93 -44.88 37.02
CA ALA A 2 22.39 -44.83 36.95
C ALA A 2 22.90 -43.60 36.18
N SER A 3 23.13 -42.53 36.94
CA SER A 3 23.97 -41.38 36.57
C SER A 3 25.46 -41.78 36.50
N ARG A 4 26.23 -41.15 35.59
CA ARG A 4 27.65 -40.72 35.67
C ARG A 4 28.12 -40.37 34.24
N ALA A 5 28.37 -39.10 33.92
CA ALA A 5 29.59 -38.33 34.15
C ALA A 5 30.80 -38.82 33.34
N ILE A 6 31.40 -37.93 32.52
CA ILE A 6 32.84 -37.67 32.42
C ILE A 6 33.04 -36.31 31.72
N ARG A 7 33.78 -35.43 32.41
CA ARG A 7 34.41 -34.21 31.90
C ARG A 7 35.71 -34.61 31.17
N THR A 8 36.05 -33.95 30.08
CA THR A 8 37.46 -33.76 29.69
C THR A 8 37.64 -32.38 29.06
N SER A 9 38.39 -31.55 29.78
CA SER A 9 39.07 -30.36 29.26
C SER A 9 40.23 -30.80 28.37
N GLY A 10 40.49 -30.08 27.27
CA GLY A 10 41.67 -30.25 26.43
C GLY A 10 42.03 -28.90 25.79
N ALA A 11 43.28 -28.47 26.01
CA ALA A 11 43.77 -27.12 25.78
C ALA A 11 44.32 -26.87 24.35
N MET A 12 44.33 -25.58 24.00
CA MET A 12 45.13 -24.81 23.03
C MET A 12 46.15 -25.55 22.14
N VAL A 13 46.16 -25.24 20.84
CA VAL A 13 47.36 -24.79 20.08
C VAL A 13 46.93 -23.81 18.98
N SER A 14 47.57 -22.65 18.98
CA SER A 14 47.49 -21.59 17.98
C SER A 14 48.07 -22.03 16.63
N ALA A 15 47.34 -21.79 15.54
CA ALA A 15 47.91 -21.73 14.19
C ALA A 15 47.24 -20.57 13.45
N ALA A 16 47.97 -19.47 13.34
CA ALA A 16 47.66 -18.41 12.40
C ALA A 16 47.91 -18.95 10.98
N ALA A 17 46.84 -19.12 10.22
CA ALA A 17 46.89 -19.21 8.78
C ALA A 17 45.93 -18.16 8.22
N VAL A 18 46.51 -17.06 7.75
CA VAL A 18 45.85 -16.10 6.88
C VAL A 18 45.47 -16.85 5.61
N LEU A 19 44.19 -17.15 5.46
CA LEU A 19 43.60 -17.51 4.17
C LEU A 19 42.46 -16.53 3.89
N ALA A 20 42.63 -15.89 2.74
CA ALA A 20 41.86 -14.83 2.13
C ALA A 20 40.35 -14.88 2.41
N LEU A 21 39.83 -13.68 2.65
CA LEU A 21 38.44 -13.28 2.47
C LEU A 21 37.95 -13.77 1.10
N ALA A 22 37.22 -14.89 1.11
CA ALA A 22 36.25 -15.22 0.09
C ALA A 22 34.90 -15.39 0.79
N VAL A 23 34.46 -14.33 1.48
CA VAL A 23 33.03 -14.10 1.67
C VAL A 23 32.51 -13.74 0.28
N GLY A 24 32.12 -14.76 -0.47
CA GLY A 24 31.13 -14.62 -1.52
C GLY A 24 29.82 -14.23 -0.84
N CYS A 25 29.72 -12.96 -0.45
CA CYS A 25 28.44 -12.32 -0.21
C CYS A 25 27.79 -12.22 -1.58
N SER A 26 26.95 -13.19 -1.92
CA SER A 26 25.96 -13.00 -2.96
C SER A 26 25.26 -11.68 -2.68
N ASP A 27 25.29 -10.76 -3.64
CA ASP A 27 24.60 -9.47 -3.62
C ASP A 27 23.14 -9.69 -3.22
N ALA A 28 22.85 -9.56 -1.93
CA ALA A 28 21.52 -9.23 -1.47
C ALA A 28 21.39 -7.75 -1.80
N ASP A 29 20.60 -7.43 -2.82
CA ASP A 29 20.33 -6.06 -3.28
C ASP A 29 20.22 -5.11 -2.08
N ALA A 30 21.23 -4.26 -1.91
CA ALA A 30 21.28 -3.35 -0.78
C ALA A 30 20.18 -2.31 -0.96
N VAL A 31 19.24 -2.25 -0.02
CA VAL A 31 18.19 -1.22 0.05
C VAL A 31 18.85 0.15 0.22
N SER A 32 18.48 1.12 -0.61
CA SER A 32 18.99 2.49 -0.50
C SER A 32 18.52 3.17 0.80
N PRO A 33 19.25 4.17 1.34
CA PRO A 33 18.79 4.93 2.51
C PRO A 33 17.39 5.54 2.33
N GLU A 34 17.07 6.00 1.13
CA GLU A 34 15.79 6.60 0.77
C GLU A 34 14.66 5.57 0.89
N GLN A 35 14.87 4.37 0.35
CA GLN A 35 13.93 3.25 0.43
C GLN A 35 13.76 2.74 1.86
N GLN A 36 14.85 2.64 2.63
CA GLN A 36 14.75 2.26 4.04
C GLN A 36 13.95 3.29 4.83
N ARG A 37 14.16 4.59 4.57
CA ARG A 37 13.39 5.66 5.21
C ARG A 37 11.90 5.56 4.88
N ALA A 38 11.50 5.12 3.68
CA ALA A 38 10.09 4.90 3.37
C ALA A 38 9.43 3.90 4.34
N VAL A 39 10.15 2.82 4.69
CA VAL A 39 9.73 1.84 5.69
C VAL A 39 9.64 2.48 7.09
N ASP A 40 10.66 3.24 7.47
CA ASP A 40 10.77 3.82 8.82
C ASP A 40 9.70 4.90 9.10
N VAL A 41 9.26 5.62 8.06
CA VAL A 41 8.26 6.70 8.20
C VAL A 41 6.81 6.24 8.01
N THR A 42 6.57 4.97 7.71
CA THR A 42 5.21 4.41 7.65
C THR A 42 4.58 4.38 9.04
N LEU A 43 3.27 4.60 9.14
CA LEU A 43 2.56 4.56 10.41
C LEU A 43 2.70 3.20 11.10
N THR A 44 2.73 3.27 12.43
CA THR A 44 2.73 2.11 13.32
C THR A 44 1.48 2.13 14.18
N GLN A 45 1.24 1.07 14.95
CA GLN A 45 0.16 1.02 15.93
C GLN A 45 0.13 2.24 16.87
N ALA A 46 1.29 2.81 17.23
CA ALA A 46 1.38 3.95 18.13
C ALA A 46 0.93 5.27 17.49
N ASP A 47 0.93 5.34 16.16
CA ASP A 47 0.53 6.54 15.44
C ASP A 47 -0.98 6.57 15.16
N LEU A 48 -1.62 5.41 15.13
CA LEU A 48 -3.03 5.24 14.77
C LEU A 48 -4.00 5.84 15.81
N PRO A 49 -5.18 6.31 15.37
CA PRO A 49 -6.23 6.75 16.29
C PRO A 49 -6.70 5.62 17.21
N ALA A 50 -7.27 5.98 18.36
CA ALA A 50 -7.83 4.98 19.28
C ALA A 50 -8.89 4.11 18.59
N GLY A 51 -8.87 2.81 18.88
CA GLY A 51 -9.80 1.83 18.30
C GLY A 51 -9.32 1.19 16.99
N PHE A 52 -8.26 1.71 16.37
CA PHE A 52 -7.60 1.03 15.26
C PHE A 52 -6.58 0.00 15.77
N HIS A 53 -6.54 -1.13 15.08
CA HIS A 53 -5.60 -2.21 15.32
C HIS A 53 -4.82 -2.48 14.04
N ALA A 54 -3.51 -2.27 14.10
CA ALA A 54 -2.61 -2.59 13.00
C ALA A 54 -2.54 -4.11 12.82
N ALA A 55 -2.78 -4.56 11.60
CA ALA A 55 -2.54 -5.92 11.18
C ALA A 55 -1.06 -6.09 10.84
N LYS A 56 -0.44 -7.15 11.36
CA LYS A 56 0.87 -7.57 10.92
C LYS A 56 0.70 -8.46 9.69
N LEU A 57 0.86 -7.89 8.50
CA LEU A 57 0.87 -8.66 7.27
C LEU A 57 2.29 -9.20 7.03
N GLY A 58 2.40 -10.52 6.82
CA GLY A 58 3.63 -11.14 6.36
C GLY A 58 3.96 -10.74 4.92
N LYS A 59 5.22 -10.90 4.52
CA LYS A 59 5.65 -10.66 3.13
C LYS A 59 4.84 -11.47 2.12
N ASP A 60 4.58 -12.74 2.46
CA ASP A 60 3.82 -13.65 1.60
C ASP A 60 2.35 -13.20 1.45
N GLU A 61 1.74 -12.68 2.52
CA GLU A 61 0.36 -12.19 2.49
C GLU A 61 0.25 -10.90 1.65
N LEU A 62 1.21 -9.97 1.80
CA LEU A 62 1.28 -8.76 0.97
C LEU A 62 1.52 -9.06 -0.50
N GLN A 63 2.41 -10.01 -0.79
CA GLN A 63 2.66 -10.47 -2.15
C GLN A 63 1.40 -11.09 -2.74
N GLN A 64 0.72 -11.97 -1.99
CA GLN A 64 -0.53 -12.59 -2.42
C GLN A 64 -1.62 -11.55 -2.71
N MET A 65 -1.80 -10.56 -1.83
CA MET A 65 -2.77 -9.48 -2.05
C MET A 65 -2.44 -8.66 -3.31
N THR A 66 -1.16 -8.37 -3.53
CA THR A 66 -0.68 -7.64 -4.72
C THR A 66 -0.92 -8.45 -5.98
N ASP A 67 -0.57 -9.74 -5.98
CA ASP A 67 -0.78 -10.65 -7.12
C ASP A 67 -2.26 -10.77 -7.45
N GLN A 68 -3.12 -10.90 -6.44
CA GLN A 68 -4.57 -10.92 -6.61
C GLN A 68 -5.10 -9.61 -7.21
N LEU A 69 -4.61 -8.47 -6.74
CA LEU A 69 -5.00 -7.17 -7.29
C LEU A 69 -4.58 -7.04 -8.75
N VAL A 70 -3.31 -7.33 -9.06
CA VAL A 70 -2.74 -7.29 -10.42
C VAL A 70 -3.47 -8.24 -11.36
N ASP A 71 -3.79 -9.45 -10.91
CA ASP A 71 -4.50 -10.43 -11.75
C ASP A 71 -5.97 -10.05 -11.97
N SER A 72 -6.61 -9.41 -10.99
CA SER A 72 -7.99 -8.92 -11.12
C SER A 72 -8.12 -7.80 -12.15
N THR A 73 -7.10 -6.96 -12.28
CA THR A 73 -7.13 -5.77 -13.14
C THR A 73 -6.67 -6.04 -14.58
N LYS A 74 -5.78 -7.02 -14.81
CA LYS A 74 -5.28 -7.40 -16.17
C LYS A 74 -6.38 -7.70 -17.19
N LYS A 75 -7.58 -8.06 -16.74
CA LYS A 75 -8.69 -8.51 -17.59
C LYS A 75 -9.94 -7.62 -17.47
N ALA A 76 -9.79 -6.45 -16.88
CA ALA A 76 -10.80 -5.42 -16.83
C ALA A 76 -10.70 -4.52 -18.07
N GLN A 77 -11.83 -4.19 -18.69
CA GLN A 77 -11.91 -3.16 -19.71
C GLN A 77 -12.47 -1.89 -19.08
N VAL A 78 -11.70 -0.81 -19.08
CA VAL A 78 -12.10 0.48 -18.52
C VAL A 78 -12.56 1.40 -19.66
N THR A 79 -13.68 2.08 -19.45
CA THR A 79 -14.22 3.09 -20.36
C THR A 79 -14.45 4.40 -19.59
N PRO A 80 -13.88 5.54 -20.03
CA PRO A 80 -12.97 5.70 -21.17
C PRO A 80 -11.63 4.96 -20.99
N ALA A 81 -11.05 4.45 -22.09
CA ALA A 81 -9.82 3.66 -22.03
C ALA A 81 -8.60 4.46 -21.54
N ASN A 82 -8.60 5.78 -21.72
CA ASN A 82 -7.58 6.68 -21.20
C ASN A 82 -7.67 6.88 -19.67
N CYS A 83 -8.72 6.39 -19.02
CA CYS A 83 -8.88 6.47 -17.56
C CYS A 83 -8.25 5.30 -16.81
N VAL A 84 -7.56 4.40 -17.52
CA VAL A 84 -6.63 3.46 -16.89
C VAL A 84 -5.41 4.26 -16.43
N ALA A 85 -5.37 4.63 -15.15
CA ALA A 85 -4.24 5.37 -14.59
C ALA A 85 -2.93 4.58 -14.80
N PRO A 86 -1.95 5.12 -15.56
CA PRO A 86 -0.63 4.52 -15.68
C PRO A 86 0.01 4.39 -14.29
N GLY A 87 0.56 3.23 -13.95
CA GLY A 87 1.17 3.01 -12.63
C GLY A 87 0.20 2.77 -11.47
N ALA A 88 -1.13 2.88 -11.67
CA ALA A 88 -2.11 2.50 -10.63
C ALA A 88 -2.11 1.00 -10.31
N MET A 89 -1.43 0.19 -11.13
CA MET A 89 -1.08 -1.18 -10.83
C MET A 89 0.41 -1.24 -10.51
N VAL A 90 0.74 -1.28 -9.23
CA VAL A 90 2.08 -1.65 -8.76
C VAL A 90 2.39 -3.04 -9.31
N LYS A 91 3.36 -3.12 -10.23
CA LYS A 91 3.78 -4.41 -10.83
C LYS A 91 4.37 -5.36 -9.79
N LYS A 92 4.92 -4.79 -8.71
CA LYS A 92 5.43 -5.48 -7.54
C LYS A 92 5.50 -4.47 -6.39
N ILE A 93 4.95 -4.80 -5.23
CA ILE A 93 5.26 -4.09 -3.98
C ILE A 93 6.42 -4.84 -3.35
N ASP A 94 7.58 -4.20 -3.24
CA ASP A 94 8.69 -4.75 -2.46
C ASP A 94 8.69 -4.14 -1.07
N THR A 95 8.21 -4.90 -0.09
CA THR A 95 8.15 -4.50 1.33
C THR A 95 9.51 -4.19 1.97
N ALA A 96 10.62 -4.50 1.30
CA ALA A 96 11.95 -4.07 1.73
C ALA A 96 12.23 -2.60 1.37
N THR A 97 11.50 -2.03 0.39
CA THR A 97 11.71 -0.67 -0.14
C THR A 97 10.48 0.22 -0.03
N VAL A 98 9.31 -0.39 0.17
CA VAL A 98 8.02 0.27 0.37
C VAL A 98 7.56 -0.03 1.79
N GLY A 99 7.30 1.01 2.54
CA GLY A 99 6.66 0.87 3.84
C GLY A 99 5.17 0.66 3.69
N VAL A 100 4.61 -0.33 4.39
CA VAL A 100 3.20 -0.70 4.29
C VAL A 100 2.62 -0.91 5.68
N MET A 101 1.42 -0.37 5.90
CA MET A 101 0.63 -0.61 7.10
C MET A 101 -0.81 -0.93 6.69
N ALA A 102 -1.44 -1.86 7.40
CA ALA A 102 -2.87 -2.08 7.34
C ALA A 102 -3.40 -2.05 8.77
N ALA A 103 -4.58 -1.47 8.97
CA ALA A 103 -5.26 -1.45 10.25
C ALA A 103 -6.77 -1.53 10.07
N THR A 104 -7.46 -1.98 11.10
CA THR A 104 -8.92 -2.01 11.13
C THR A 104 -9.44 -1.47 12.45
N ASN A 105 -10.64 -0.90 12.43
CA ASN A 105 -11.45 -0.72 13.63
C ASN A 105 -12.75 -1.55 13.48
N ALA A 106 -13.80 -1.23 14.24
CA ALA A 106 -15.07 -1.94 14.15
C ALA A 106 -15.83 -1.72 12.83
N GLU A 107 -15.54 -0.67 12.08
CA GLU A 107 -16.33 -0.20 10.94
C GLU A 107 -15.54 -0.15 9.62
N VAL A 108 -14.27 0.25 9.69
CA VAL A 108 -13.43 0.52 8.51
C VAL A 108 -12.09 -0.21 8.57
N ALA A 109 -11.61 -0.56 7.38
CA ALA A 109 -10.22 -0.91 7.12
C ALA A 109 -9.50 0.30 6.56
N VAL A 110 -8.25 0.49 6.98
CA VAL A 110 -7.34 1.52 6.46
C VAL A 110 -6.02 0.87 6.09
N SER A 111 -5.43 1.29 4.98
CA SER A 111 -4.07 0.94 4.60
C SER A 111 -3.27 2.19 4.29
N GLU A 112 -1.97 2.10 4.48
CA GLU A 112 -1.00 3.10 4.08
C GLU A 112 0.12 2.40 3.30
N SER A 113 0.61 3.08 2.26
CA SER A 113 1.90 2.79 1.67
C SER A 113 2.74 4.05 1.55
N VAL A 114 4.03 3.94 1.85
CA VAL A 114 5.02 4.99 1.64
C VAL A 114 6.12 4.46 0.72
N GLN A 115 6.42 5.20 -0.35
CA GLN A 115 7.45 4.86 -1.32
C GLN A 115 8.20 6.10 -1.77
N PHE A 116 9.47 5.94 -2.15
CA PHE A 116 10.25 7.03 -2.73
C PHE A 116 9.66 7.40 -4.10
N ALA A 117 9.43 8.70 -4.33
CA ALA A 117 8.66 9.16 -5.48
C ALA A 117 9.35 8.87 -6.83
N ASP A 118 10.69 8.84 -6.85
CA ASP A 118 11.47 8.54 -8.05
C ASP A 118 11.41 7.05 -8.44
N ASP A 119 11.03 6.17 -7.50
CA ASP A 119 10.82 4.74 -7.76
C ASP A 119 9.43 4.44 -8.35
N VAL A 120 8.57 5.46 -8.50
CA VAL A 120 7.22 5.30 -9.05
C VAL A 120 7.28 5.30 -10.57
N ASP A 121 6.93 4.16 -11.17
CA ASP A 121 6.77 4.00 -12.63
C ASP A 121 5.88 5.12 -13.22
N GLY A 122 6.46 5.96 -14.08
CA GLY A 122 5.74 7.07 -14.74
C GLY A 122 5.72 8.38 -13.94
N GLY A 123 6.31 8.40 -12.75
CA GLY A 123 6.40 9.57 -11.87
C GLY A 123 5.11 9.86 -11.11
N VAL A 124 5.13 10.92 -10.29
CA VAL A 124 4.00 11.35 -9.46
C VAL A 124 3.56 12.76 -9.87
N ASP A 125 2.38 12.89 -10.47
CA ASP A 125 1.74 14.18 -10.76
C ASP A 125 0.30 14.20 -10.26
N LEU A 126 0.13 14.61 -8.99
CA LEU A 126 -1.17 14.68 -8.33
C LEU A 126 -2.09 15.76 -8.93
N ARG A 127 -1.55 16.78 -9.61
CA ARG A 127 -2.37 17.81 -10.26
C ARG A 127 -2.99 17.31 -11.53
N THR A 128 -2.23 16.57 -12.32
CA THR A 128 -2.74 15.89 -13.51
C THR A 128 -3.78 14.86 -13.13
N ALA A 129 -3.48 14.01 -12.13
CA ALA A 129 -4.45 13.07 -11.58
C ALA A 129 -5.74 13.77 -11.12
N ARG A 130 -5.65 14.92 -10.42
CA ARG A 130 -6.83 15.71 -10.01
C ARG A 130 -7.67 16.16 -11.21
N ARG A 131 -7.04 16.65 -12.28
CA ARG A 131 -7.75 17.10 -13.49
C ARG A 131 -8.45 15.94 -14.18
N GLU A 132 -7.84 14.77 -14.23
CA GLU A 132 -8.42 13.58 -14.84
C GLU A 132 -9.67 13.11 -14.08
N VAL A 133 -9.58 12.94 -12.76
CA VAL A 133 -10.70 12.45 -11.92
C VAL A 133 -11.82 13.48 -11.75
N THR A 134 -11.60 14.74 -12.11
CA THR A 134 -12.66 15.78 -12.15
C THR A 134 -13.17 16.06 -13.55
N GLY A 135 -12.51 15.52 -14.58
CA GLY A 135 -12.87 15.65 -15.98
C GLY A 135 -13.41 14.34 -16.55
N ASP A 136 -12.84 13.92 -17.68
CA ASP A 136 -13.32 12.77 -18.47
C ASP A 136 -13.28 11.43 -17.69
N CYS A 137 -12.49 11.35 -16.62
CA CYS A 137 -12.38 10.16 -15.77
C CYS A 137 -13.15 10.28 -14.46
N GLY A 138 -13.99 11.32 -14.29
CA GLY A 138 -14.85 11.46 -13.10
C GLY A 138 -15.93 10.39 -12.99
N THR A 139 -16.23 9.70 -14.08
CA THR A 139 -16.99 8.45 -14.09
C THR A 139 -16.32 7.45 -15.01
N VAL A 140 -16.09 6.25 -14.52
CA VAL A 140 -15.53 5.15 -15.31
C VAL A 140 -16.42 3.94 -15.23
N HIS A 141 -16.54 3.23 -16.35
CA HIS A 141 -17.21 1.96 -16.44
C HIS A 141 -16.16 0.86 -16.62
N VAL A 142 -16.26 -0.19 -15.81
CA VAL A 142 -15.32 -1.31 -15.82
C VAL A 142 -16.08 -2.60 -16.09
N ALA A 143 -15.81 -3.22 -17.24
CA ALA A 143 -16.33 -4.53 -17.60
C ALA A 143 -15.32 -5.62 -17.24
N VAL A 144 -15.70 -6.56 -16.37
CA VAL A 144 -14.84 -7.66 -15.94
C VAL A 144 -14.98 -8.85 -16.89
N THR A 145 -13.95 -9.12 -17.69
CA THR A 145 -14.05 -10.12 -18.77
C THR A 145 -13.62 -11.53 -18.37
N ALA A 146 -13.04 -11.70 -17.17
CA ALA A 146 -12.51 -12.96 -16.70
C ALA A 146 -12.38 -13.02 -15.17
N GLY A 147 -12.06 -14.21 -14.65
CA GLY A 147 -11.94 -14.45 -13.21
C GLY A 147 -13.29 -14.81 -12.56
N PRO A 148 -13.32 -14.93 -11.22
CA PRO A 148 -14.48 -15.40 -10.47
C PRO A 148 -15.73 -14.52 -10.63
N VAL A 149 -15.54 -13.25 -10.99
CA VAL A 149 -16.62 -12.25 -11.17
C VAL A 149 -16.79 -11.83 -12.63
N LYS A 150 -16.42 -12.70 -13.58
CA LYS A 150 -16.65 -12.47 -15.03
C LYS A 150 -18.10 -12.07 -15.30
N GLY A 151 -18.30 -11.11 -16.22
CA GLY A 151 -19.61 -10.58 -16.58
C GLY A 151 -20.15 -9.58 -15.58
N SER A 152 -19.32 -9.12 -14.63
CA SER A 152 -19.66 -7.98 -13.80
C SER A 152 -19.39 -6.69 -14.54
N ASP A 153 -20.32 -5.76 -14.40
CA ASP A 153 -20.20 -4.36 -14.82
C ASP A 153 -20.07 -3.51 -13.56
N ILE A 154 -19.08 -2.62 -13.53
CA ILE A 154 -18.77 -1.77 -12.38
C ILE A 154 -18.77 -0.32 -12.85
N ASP A 155 -19.72 0.47 -12.35
CA ASP A 155 -19.71 1.92 -12.53
C ASP A 155 -19.02 2.56 -11.32
N VAL A 156 -17.97 3.34 -11.55
CA VAL A 156 -17.25 4.06 -10.50
C VAL A 156 -17.39 5.56 -10.74
N THR A 157 -17.83 6.28 -9.71
CA THR A 157 -17.87 7.74 -9.71
C THR A 157 -16.86 8.28 -8.71
N TYR A 158 -16.11 9.30 -9.10
CA TYR A 158 -15.12 9.95 -8.26
C TYR A 158 -15.60 11.33 -7.81
N SER A 159 -15.23 11.69 -6.60
CA SER A 159 -15.36 13.05 -6.08
C SER A 159 -14.10 13.43 -5.33
N VAL A 160 -13.63 14.65 -5.54
CA VAL A 160 -12.44 15.14 -4.86
C VAL A 160 -12.84 15.75 -3.53
N LEU A 161 -12.10 15.41 -2.48
CA LEU A 161 -12.23 16.01 -1.17
C LEU A 161 -11.06 16.96 -0.92
N ASP A 162 -11.37 18.14 -0.39
CA ASP A 162 -10.34 19.10 -0.01
C ASP A 162 -9.97 18.89 1.47
N LEU A 163 -8.80 18.29 1.69
CA LEU A 163 -8.19 18.17 3.02
C LEU A 163 -6.98 19.11 3.14
N PRO A 164 -6.65 19.58 4.36
CA PRO A 164 -5.45 20.36 4.58
C PRO A 164 -4.19 19.59 4.15
N ARG A 165 -3.33 20.24 3.35
CA ARG A 165 -2.09 19.61 2.86
C ARG A 165 -1.02 19.36 3.93
N GLY A 166 -1.12 20.04 5.09
CA GLY A 166 -0.08 19.98 6.11
C GLY A 166 1.29 20.41 5.56
N ARG A 167 2.29 19.52 5.69
CA ARG A 167 3.67 19.71 5.19
C ARG A 167 3.89 19.17 3.77
N ALA A 168 2.87 18.59 3.13
CA ALA A 168 2.99 18.06 1.78
C ALA A 168 3.16 19.17 0.73
N ASP A 169 3.97 18.87 -0.29
CA ASP A 169 4.12 19.70 -1.48
C ASP A 169 2.83 19.70 -2.31
N ASP A 170 2.19 18.53 -2.43
CA ASP A 170 0.92 18.36 -3.12
C ASP A 170 0.05 17.27 -2.47
N VAL A 171 -1.28 17.39 -2.61
CA VAL A 171 -2.27 16.47 -2.04
C VAL A 171 -3.46 16.27 -2.99
N LEU A 172 -3.85 15.01 -3.16
CA LEU A 172 -5.10 14.62 -3.81
C LEU A 172 -5.83 13.60 -2.97
N VAL A 173 -7.04 13.93 -2.55
CA VAL A 173 -7.94 13.01 -1.85
C VAL A 173 -9.16 12.79 -2.72
N VAL A 174 -9.46 11.53 -3.00
CA VAL A 174 -10.57 11.10 -3.86
C VAL A 174 -11.44 10.13 -3.10
N GLU A 175 -12.73 10.40 -3.06
CA GLU A 175 -13.76 9.44 -2.69
C GLU A 175 -14.28 8.81 -3.98
N SER A 176 -14.25 7.49 -4.03
CA SER A 176 -14.84 6.71 -5.11
C SER A 176 -16.02 5.91 -4.59
N ARG A 177 -17.11 5.94 -5.34
CA ARG A 177 -18.28 5.08 -5.14
C ARG A 177 -18.42 4.17 -6.33
N SER A 178 -18.34 2.87 -6.09
CA SER A 178 -18.51 1.85 -7.10
C SER A 178 -19.86 1.16 -6.94
N ARG A 179 -20.51 0.85 -8.06
CA ARG A 179 -21.70 -0.01 -8.13
C ARG A 179 -21.40 -1.16 -9.06
N THR A 180 -21.40 -2.36 -8.49
CA THR A 180 -21.17 -3.60 -9.24
C THR A 180 -22.50 -4.28 -9.52
N VAL A 181 -22.72 -4.69 -10.76
CA VAL A 181 -23.85 -5.51 -11.19
C VAL A 181 -23.31 -6.77 -11.84
N ASN A 182 -23.81 -7.93 -11.43
CA ASN A 182 -23.51 -9.22 -12.04
C ASN A 182 -24.80 -10.04 -12.13
N GLY A 183 -25.43 -10.01 -13.30
CA GLY A 183 -26.76 -10.60 -13.52
C GLY A 183 -27.80 -9.98 -12.57
N SER A 184 -28.42 -10.81 -11.73
CA SER A 184 -29.43 -10.35 -10.74
C SER A 184 -28.83 -9.86 -9.42
N LYS A 185 -27.51 -9.92 -9.24
CA LYS A 185 -26.83 -9.48 -8.02
C LYS A 185 -26.27 -8.08 -8.24
N SER A 186 -26.38 -7.24 -7.21
CA SER A 186 -25.73 -5.93 -7.20
C SER A 186 -25.13 -5.63 -5.83
N GLY A 187 -24.06 -4.87 -5.81
CA GLY A 187 -23.41 -4.35 -4.61
C GLY A 187 -22.89 -2.95 -4.83
N SER A 188 -22.52 -2.28 -3.75
CA SER A 188 -21.82 -1.00 -3.82
C SER A 188 -20.66 -1.02 -2.84
N MET A 189 -19.62 -0.26 -3.16
CA MET A 189 -18.46 -0.11 -2.30
C MET A 189 -17.98 1.33 -2.40
N ASP A 190 -17.77 1.93 -1.23
CA ASP A 190 -17.17 3.25 -1.09
C ASP A 190 -15.71 3.10 -0.68
N LEU A 191 -14.82 3.93 -1.22
CA LEU A 191 -13.39 3.91 -0.96
C LEU A 191 -12.84 5.35 -0.96
N LEU A 192 -12.13 5.73 0.10
CA LEU A 192 -11.33 6.94 0.16
C LEU A 192 -9.88 6.61 -0.18
N VAL A 193 -9.27 7.41 -1.04
CA VAL A 193 -7.84 7.35 -1.36
C VAL A 193 -7.24 8.75 -1.24
N GLY A 194 -6.24 8.90 -0.38
CA GLY A 194 -5.46 10.12 -0.22
C GLY A 194 -4.04 9.88 -0.67
N ASN A 195 -3.53 10.75 -1.54
CA ASN A 195 -2.15 10.78 -1.97
C ASN A 195 -1.53 12.10 -1.55
N ALA A 196 -0.31 12.05 -1.01
CA ALA A 196 0.48 13.23 -0.67
C ALA A 196 1.92 13.03 -1.14
N LEU A 197 2.50 14.07 -1.74
CA LEU A 197 3.93 14.14 -2.00
C LEU A 197 4.60 14.93 -0.88
N VAL A 198 5.53 14.30 -0.16
CA VAL A 198 6.13 14.83 1.07
C VAL A 198 7.62 14.51 1.09
N ASP A 199 8.49 15.53 1.03
CA ASP A 199 9.96 15.37 1.10
C ASP A 199 10.51 14.31 0.11
N GLY A 200 9.93 14.23 -1.09
CA GLY A 200 10.31 13.24 -2.10
C GLY A 200 9.67 11.85 -1.94
N TYR A 201 8.71 11.69 -1.04
CA TYR A 201 7.97 10.43 -0.82
C TYR A 201 6.52 10.56 -1.25
N LEU A 202 6.01 9.54 -1.92
CA LEU A 202 4.58 9.36 -2.12
C LEU A 202 4.00 8.60 -0.93
N VAL A 203 3.09 9.26 -0.22
CA VAL A 203 2.27 8.67 0.85
C VAL A 203 0.88 8.43 0.29
N THR A 204 0.43 7.18 0.31
CA THR A 204 -0.93 6.81 -0.10
C THR A 204 -1.65 6.20 1.10
N VAL A 205 -2.82 6.73 1.44
CA VAL A 205 -3.71 6.16 2.46
C VAL A 205 -5.03 5.78 1.80
N GLN A 206 -5.51 4.57 2.05
CA GLN A 206 -6.80 4.09 1.56
C GLN A 206 -7.70 3.69 2.72
N MET A 207 -9.00 3.97 2.64
CA MET A 207 -9.97 3.55 3.65
C MET A 207 -11.26 3.05 3.00
N SER A 208 -11.75 1.91 3.46
CA SER A 208 -13.02 1.32 3.03
C SER A 208 -13.80 0.75 4.22
N PRO A 209 -15.14 0.66 4.15
CA PRO A 209 -15.93 -0.10 5.10
C PRO A 209 -15.54 -1.58 5.08
N ILE A 210 -15.56 -2.27 6.23
CA ILE A 210 -15.18 -3.69 6.33
C ILE A 210 -16.23 -4.60 5.68
N ASP A 211 -17.51 -4.28 5.84
CA ASP A 211 -18.63 -5.08 5.35
C ASP A 211 -19.12 -4.64 3.95
N GLY A 212 -18.50 -3.61 3.38
CA GLY A 212 -18.97 -2.97 2.15
C GLY A 212 -20.31 -2.24 2.30
N SER A 213 -20.87 -2.16 3.51
CA SER A 213 -22.14 -1.55 3.85
C SER A 213 -22.00 -0.64 5.06
N GLY A 214 -21.31 0.48 4.88
CA GLY A 214 -21.16 1.51 5.89
C GLY A 214 -20.80 2.83 5.23
N GLY A 215 -21.19 3.94 5.84
CA GLY A 215 -20.66 5.24 5.41
C GLY A 215 -19.16 5.30 5.67
N LEU A 216 -18.42 6.03 4.83
CA LEU A 216 -17.02 6.31 5.10
C LEU A 216 -16.88 7.25 6.29
N ASP A 217 -16.06 6.88 7.28
CA ASP A 217 -15.65 7.80 8.34
C ASP A 217 -14.59 8.77 7.81
N ARG A 218 -15.06 9.83 7.15
CA ARG A 218 -14.20 10.89 6.58
C ARG A 218 -13.35 11.58 7.64
N ALA A 219 -13.81 11.64 8.89
CA ALA A 219 -13.05 12.28 9.97
C ALA A 219 -11.88 11.39 10.42
N ALA A 220 -12.13 10.09 10.62
CA ALA A 220 -11.06 9.13 10.88
C ALA A 220 -10.06 9.07 9.71
N PHE A 221 -10.54 9.10 8.46
CA PHE A 221 -9.66 9.16 7.30
C PHE A 221 -8.77 10.41 7.33
N ALA A 222 -9.34 11.59 7.57
CA ALA A 222 -8.59 12.83 7.62
C ALA A 222 -7.53 12.84 8.74
N ASP A 223 -7.84 12.27 9.90
CA ASP A 223 -6.87 12.15 11.00
C ASP A 223 -5.71 11.20 10.64
N VAL A 224 -6.01 10.00 10.13
CA VAL A 224 -4.98 9.03 9.70
C VAL A 224 -4.11 9.63 8.59
N PHE A 225 -4.72 10.25 7.59
CA PHE A 225 -4.00 10.88 6.48
C PHE A 225 -3.09 12.02 6.95
N ALA A 226 -3.57 12.89 7.83
CA ALA A 226 -2.76 13.97 8.40
C ALA A 226 -1.56 13.43 9.21
N LYS A 227 -1.75 12.34 9.96
CA LYS A 227 -0.67 11.65 10.70
C LYS A 227 0.37 11.04 9.76
N ALA A 228 -0.07 10.38 8.68
CA ALA A 228 0.81 9.81 7.65
C ALA A 228 1.69 10.90 7.02
N VAL A 229 1.08 12.00 6.56
CA VAL A 229 1.79 13.17 6.01
C VAL A 229 2.78 13.76 7.02
N ALA A 230 2.35 13.93 8.28
CA ALA A 230 3.20 14.49 9.31
C ALA A 230 4.41 13.62 9.64
N LYS A 231 4.26 12.29 9.59
CA LYS A 231 5.32 11.31 9.85
C LYS A 231 6.30 11.20 8.69
N ALA A 232 5.82 11.17 7.44
CA ALA A 232 6.66 11.16 6.24
C ALA A 232 7.57 12.40 6.13
N ALA A 233 7.13 13.53 6.67
CA ALA A 233 7.90 14.78 6.70
C ALA A 233 8.96 14.85 7.83
N LYS A 234 9.24 13.77 8.56
CA LYS A 234 10.24 13.75 9.66
C LYS A 234 11.57 13.20 9.18
#